data_AF-A0A2M7VE87-F1
#
_entry.id   AF-A0A2M7VE87-F1
#
_cell.length_a   1.000
_cell.length_b   1.000
_cell.length_c   1.000
_cell.angle_alpha   90.00
_cell.angle_beta   90.00
_cell.angle_gamma   90.00
#
_symmetry.space_group_name_H-M   'P 1'
#
loop_
_entity.id
_entity.type
_entity.pdbx_description
1 polymer ?
#
loop_
_entity_poly.entity_id
_entity_poly.type
_entity_poly.pdbx_seq_one_letter_code
_entity_poly.pdbx_strand_id
1 'polypeptide(L)'
;GYLGFGSSVNGGAYSDGQMVITTAGNVGIGTTTPNLPLHVYSATGDTLARFESGDPTARIVLTDSVGSAFIENNGTSLNFPSGNVGIGTTNPAVKFEVKDTTTGTTGMYFSNSNSSSGNANARIQIFTGDGSSKYGVLTVKNSSYGNPLVADAFTIGSVAHTGGVAFLSTVGPFKFLNSETSELVRITNTGNVGIGTTGPTAKLQINGVTGDATGIHFLATGWTAKTRIGPVGTDGGQLVLSTNVNSETSAIDDAILGTSKVLLGNKFISFSTGDTNTAPSEKVRINLAGNVGIGTVAPSELLDIQKGNDGGVLSLSRLDSNNLVASGDLLGSLVFKSNTGEATQSIFAKIDGNADGNTGLNDRPSRLSFWTIPDGSATLAERMRIDNNG
;
A
#
# COMPACT_ATOMS: atom_id res chain seq x y z
N GLY A 1 -47.56 47.42 46.30
CA GLY A 1 -48.85 46.87 45.85
C GLY A 1 -48.68 46.27 44.47
N TYR A 2 -49.56 45.39 44.03
CA TYR A 2 -49.58 44.86 42.67
C TYR A 2 -51.03 44.87 42.16
N LEU A 3 -51.20 44.91 40.84
CA LEU A 3 -52.49 44.65 40.22
C LEU A 3 -52.61 43.13 40.04
N GLY A 4 -53.56 42.50 40.74
CA GLY A 4 -53.81 41.07 40.68
C GLY A 4 -54.98 40.72 39.78
N PHE A 5 -54.85 39.63 39.04
CA PHE A 5 -55.92 39.00 38.27
C PHE A 5 -56.12 37.57 38.81
N GLY A 6 -57.38 37.22 39.06
CA GLY A 6 -57.79 35.92 39.55
C GLY A 6 -59.04 35.45 38.83
N SER A 7 -59.19 34.14 38.69
CA SER A 7 -60.39 33.49 38.19
C SER A 7 -61.07 32.70 39.29
N SER A 8 -62.36 32.43 39.08
CA SER A 8 -63.19 31.63 39.95
C SER A 8 -64.08 30.76 39.07
N VAL A 9 -64.23 29.49 39.44
CA VAL A 9 -65.23 28.62 38.83
C VAL A 9 -66.59 28.91 39.46
N ASN A 10 -67.56 29.35 38.65
CA ASN A 10 -68.97 29.52 39.02
C ASN A 10 -69.23 30.39 40.28
N GLY A 11 -68.57 31.54 40.40
CA GLY A 11 -68.90 32.53 41.46
C GLY A 11 -68.35 32.22 42.86
N GLY A 12 -67.43 31.26 43.00
CA GLY A 12 -66.62 31.08 44.22
C GLY A 12 -65.61 32.20 44.47
N ALA A 13 -64.85 32.12 45.57
CA ALA A 13 -63.78 33.09 45.87
C ALA A 13 -62.69 33.07 44.78
N TYR A 14 -62.23 34.24 44.35
CA TYR A 14 -61.15 34.37 43.37
C TYR A 14 -59.85 33.79 43.94
N SER A 15 -59.16 32.97 43.15
CA SER A 15 -57.76 32.64 43.46
C SER A 15 -56.93 33.89 43.20
N ASP A 16 -56.49 34.56 44.26
CA ASP A 16 -55.59 35.71 44.14
C ASP A 16 -54.22 35.26 43.60
N GLY A 17 -53.63 36.07 42.72
CA GLY A 17 -52.26 35.86 42.23
C GLY A 17 -52.07 34.91 41.04
N GLN A 18 -53.09 34.60 40.24
CA GLN A 18 -52.90 33.83 39.00
C GLN A 18 -52.11 34.60 37.94
N MET A 19 -52.38 35.89 37.80
CA MET A 19 -51.52 36.82 37.07
C MET A 19 -51.37 38.10 37.89
N VAL A 20 -50.16 38.65 37.97
CA VAL A 20 -49.88 39.89 38.68
C VAL A 20 -49.09 40.85 37.80
N ILE A 21 -49.34 42.15 37.96
CA ILE A 21 -48.47 43.22 37.45
C ILE A 21 -47.97 44.01 38.66
N THR A 22 -46.67 43.96 38.89
CA THR A 22 -46.06 44.64 40.04
C THR A 22 -45.86 46.12 39.78
N THR A 23 -45.58 46.91 40.83
CA THR A 23 -45.22 48.32 40.68
C THR A 23 -43.91 48.56 39.91
N ALA A 24 -43.08 47.52 39.73
CA ALA A 24 -41.89 47.57 38.87
C ALA A 24 -42.20 47.30 37.39
N GLY A 25 -43.45 47.00 37.04
CA GLY A 25 -43.88 46.69 35.67
C GLY A 25 -43.73 45.21 35.26
N ASN A 26 -43.17 44.36 36.14
CA ASN A 26 -43.03 42.93 35.87
C ASN A 26 -44.40 42.23 35.88
N VAL A 27 -44.62 41.37 34.88
CA VAL A 27 -45.78 40.49 34.76
C VAL A 27 -45.43 39.11 35.28
N GLY A 28 -46.12 38.66 36.31
CA GLY A 28 -46.08 37.29 36.81
C GLY A 28 -47.30 36.50 36.36
N ILE A 29 -47.14 35.27 35.89
CA ILE A 29 -48.23 34.32 35.66
C ILE A 29 -47.91 33.06 36.46
N GLY A 30 -48.79 32.68 37.38
CA GLY A 30 -48.58 31.59 38.34
C GLY A 30 -47.59 31.92 39.47
N THR A 31 -47.16 33.17 39.60
CA THR A 31 -46.31 33.66 40.69
C THR A 31 -46.68 35.10 41.05
N THR A 32 -46.62 35.43 42.34
CA THR A 32 -46.86 36.79 42.85
C THR A 32 -45.57 37.61 43.01
N THR A 33 -44.40 37.00 42.82
CA THR A 33 -43.08 37.62 43.00
C THR A 33 -42.20 37.53 41.73
N PRO A 34 -42.64 38.07 40.59
CA PRO A 34 -41.87 38.01 39.35
C PRO A 34 -40.56 38.82 39.44
N ASN A 35 -39.44 38.18 39.09
CA ASN A 35 -38.10 38.77 39.09
C ASN A 35 -37.55 39.07 37.68
N LEU A 36 -38.39 38.89 36.65
CA LEU A 36 -38.14 39.26 35.26
C LEU A 36 -39.36 40.02 34.72
N PRO A 37 -39.21 40.83 33.64
CA PRO A 37 -40.32 41.55 33.03
C PRO A 37 -41.53 40.67 32.68
N LEU A 38 -41.28 39.43 32.27
CA LEU A 38 -42.27 38.36 32.20
C LEU A 38 -41.73 37.12 32.93
N HIS A 39 -42.44 36.65 33.95
CA HIS A 39 -42.12 35.43 34.67
C HIS A 39 -43.37 34.52 34.70
N VAL A 40 -43.29 33.39 34.00
CA VAL A 40 -44.34 32.36 34.02
C VAL A 40 -43.83 31.17 34.83
N TYR A 41 -44.58 30.77 35.85
CA TYR A 41 -44.19 29.73 36.79
C TYR A 41 -45.34 28.75 37.03
N SER A 42 -45.01 27.47 37.18
CA SER A 42 -45.92 26.43 37.66
C SER A 42 -45.14 25.46 38.53
N ALA A 43 -45.68 25.13 39.69
CA ALA A 43 -45.04 24.19 40.62
C ALA A 43 -45.19 22.73 40.18
N THR A 44 -46.21 22.42 39.36
CA THR A 44 -46.59 21.05 39.01
C THR A 44 -46.85 20.83 37.53
N GLY A 45 -47.00 21.90 36.74
CA GLY A 45 -47.25 21.80 35.30
C GLY A 45 -45.96 21.95 34.50
N ASP A 46 -45.75 21.06 33.53
CA ASP A 46 -44.53 21.02 32.72
C ASP A 46 -44.56 21.95 31.50
N THR A 47 -45.76 22.34 31.04
CA THR A 47 -45.94 23.27 29.92
C THR A 47 -46.36 24.63 30.45
N LEU A 48 -45.42 25.57 30.44
CA LEU A 48 -45.65 26.94 30.93
C LEU A 48 -46.27 27.85 29.86
N ALA A 49 -46.00 27.60 28.58
CA ALA A 49 -46.53 28.40 27.48
C ALA A 49 -46.75 27.52 26.23
N ARG A 50 -47.83 27.82 25.50
CA ARG A 50 -48.10 27.28 24.17
C ARG A 50 -48.28 28.45 23.20
N PHE A 51 -47.47 28.47 22.15
CA PHE A 51 -47.56 29.46 21.07
C PHE A 51 -48.02 28.74 19.80
N GLU A 52 -49.23 29.04 19.33
CA GLU A 52 -49.85 28.37 18.18
C GLU A 52 -50.44 29.39 17.20
N SER A 53 -50.49 29.01 15.93
CA SER A 53 -51.17 29.77 14.87
C SER A 53 -52.01 28.79 14.03
N GLY A 54 -53.13 29.25 13.51
CA GLY A 54 -53.94 28.51 12.52
C GLY A 54 -53.43 28.62 11.08
N ASP A 55 -52.43 29.47 10.84
CA ASP A 55 -51.83 29.71 9.53
C ASP A 55 -50.64 28.76 9.26
N PRO A 56 -50.12 28.67 8.00
CA PRO A 56 -48.99 27.79 7.66
C PRO A 56 -47.70 28.07 8.44
N THR A 57 -47.55 29.25 9.04
CA THR A 57 -46.34 29.66 9.74
C THR A 57 -46.68 30.32 11.08
N ALA A 58 -46.23 29.71 12.18
CA ALA A 58 -46.13 30.36 13.49
C ALA A 58 -44.67 30.80 13.73
N ARG A 59 -44.46 31.98 14.32
CA ARG A 59 -43.11 32.49 14.63
C ARG A 59 -43.03 33.03 16.05
N ILE A 60 -41.97 32.65 16.74
CA ILE A 60 -41.46 33.41 17.89
C ILE A 60 -40.25 34.17 17.37
N VAL A 61 -40.30 35.49 17.44
CA VAL A 61 -39.24 36.37 16.92
C VAL A 61 -38.49 36.97 18.09
N LEU A 62 -37.18 36.72 18.17
CA LEU A 62 -36.28 37.33 19.13
C LEU A 62 -35.33 38.26 18.37
N THR A 63 -35.33 39.54 18.72
CA THR A 63 -34.48 40.56 18.09
C THR A 63 -33.78 41.38 19.15
N ASP A 64 -32.49 41.62 18.93
CA ASP A 64 -31.73 42.65 19.61
C ASP A 64 -31.01 43.48 18.53
N SER A 65 -31.00 44.81 18.67
CA SER A 65 -30.47 45.71 17.65
C SER A 65 -28.98 46.02 17.79
N VAL A 66 -28.32 45.53 18.84
CA VAL A 66 -26.93 45.87 19.17
C VAL A 66 -26.07 44.63 19.40
N GLY A 67 -26.64 43.59 20.00
CA GLY A 67 -25.97 42.39 20.47
C GLY A 67 -26.61 41.11 19.94
N SER A 68 -27.08 40.26 20.84
CA SER A 68 -27.48 38.89 20.51
C SER A 68 -28.83 38.54 21.11
N ALA A 69 -29.58 37.72 20.39
CA ALA A 69 -30.80 37.10 20.87
C ALA A 69 -30.53 35.63 21.19
N PHE A 70 -30.97 35.18 22.36
CA PHE A 70 -30.72 33.82 22.84
C PHE A 70 -32.03 33.10 23.14
N ILE A 71 -32.04 31.79 22.87
CA ILE A 71 -32.92 30.84 23.54
C ILE A 71 -32.02 30.10 24.53
N GLU A 72 -32.15 30.43 25.81
CA GLU A 72 -31.30 29.88 26.86
C GLU A 72 -31.96 28.68 27.54
N ASN A 73 -31.20 27.61 27.77
CA ASN A 73 -31.62 26.47 28.57
C ASN A 73 -30.67 26.30 29.76
N ASN A 74 -31.15 26.68 30.95
CA ASN A 74 -30.43 26.53 32.22
C ASN A 74 -30.75 25.20 32.93
N GLY A 75 -31.38 24.26 32.22
CA GLY A 75 -31.72 22.93 32.68
C GLY A 75 -30.87 21.86 32.01
N THR A 76 -31.52 20.77 31.57
CA THR A 76 -30.82 19.59 31.04
C THR A 76 -30.75 19.54 29.53
N SER A 77 -31.79 19.94 28.80
CA SER A 77 -31.87 19.75 27.35
C SER A 77 -32.88 20.69 26.66
N LEU A 78 -32.50 21.21 25.49
CA LEU A 78 -33.42 21.87 24.55
C LEU A 78 -33.83 20.85 23.48
N ASN A 79 -35.10 20.42 23.49
CA ASN A 79 -35.58 19.33 22.64
C ASN A 79 -36.54 19.82 21.55
N PHE A 80 -36.37 19.31 20.34
CA PHE A 80 -37.29 19.48 19.21
C PHE A 80 -37.84 18.10 18.83
N PRO A 81 -38.90 17.63 19.53
CA PRO A 81 -39.33 16.22 19.47
C PRO A 81 -39.89 15.81 18.10
N SER A 82 -40.30 16.78 17.30
CA SER A 82 -40.76 16.58 15.93
C SER A 82 -40.37 17.78 15.05
N GLY A 83 -40.56 17.66 13.75
CA GLY A 83 -40.14 18.69 12.79
C GLY A 83 -38.66 18.62 12.41
N ASN A 84 -38.21 19.64 11.68
CA ASN A 84 -36.86 19.82 11.17
C ASN A 84 -36.32 21.16 11.72
N VAL A 85 -35.05 21.19 12.13
CA VAL A 85 -34.39 22.41 12.62
C VAL A 85 -33.52 22.98 11.50
N GLY A 86 -33.82 24.22 11.08
CA GLY A 86 -33.08 24.95 10.07
C GLY A 86 -32.26 26.09 10.66
N ILE A 87 -30.99 26.21 10.28
CA ILE A 87 -30.13 27.37 10.52
C ILE A 87 -29.78 27.98 9.18
N GLY A 88 -30.21 29.22 8.93
CA GLY A 88 -30.02 29.91 7.64
C GLY A 88 -30.90 29.39 6.50
N THR A 89 -31.95 28.62 6.81
CA THR A 89 -32.98 28.17 5.86
C THR A 89 -34.38 28.33 6.46
N THR A 90 -35.38 28.61 5.61
CA THR A 90 -36.79 28.72 6.01
C THR A 90 -37.58 27.43 5.78
N ASN A 91 -37.04 26.49 5.02
CA ASN A 91 -37.72 25.23 4.68
C ASN A 91 -36.73 24.05 4.73
N PRO A 92 -36.30 23.64 5.93
CA PRO A 92 -35.32 22.57 6.09
C PRO A 92 -35.85 21.24 5.54
N ALA A 93 -35.10 20.61 4.62
CA ALA A 93 -35.46 19.36 3.95
C ALA A 93 -35.11 18.12 4.77
N VAL A 94 -34.22 18.25 5.77
CA VAL A 94 -33.78 17.19 6.66
C VAL A 94 -33.90 17.63 8.13
N LYS A 95 -33.76 16.68 9.06
CA LYS A 95 -33.97 16.90 10.50
C LYS A 95 -33.13 18.03 11.09
N PHE A 96 -31.90 18.20 10.61
CA PHE A 96 -31.05 19.33 10.95
C PHE A 96 -30.35 19.81 9.68
N GLU A 97 -30.65 21.03 9.25
CA GLU A 97 -30.06 21.65 8.05
C GLU A 97 -29.41 22.98 8.41
N VAL A 98 -28.11 23.11 8.11
CA VAL A 98 -27.36 24.36 8.23
C VAL A 98 -26.99 24.83 6.84
N LYS A 99 -27.45 26.03 6.47
CA LYS A 99 -27.23 26.63 5.16
C LYS A 99 -26.72 28.06 5.33
N ASP A 100 -25.71 28.42 4.55
CA ASP A 100 -25.32 29.80 4.32
C ASP A 100 -25.55 30.12 2.84
N THR A 101 -25.91 31.36 2.54
CA THR A 101 -26.03 31.88 1.17
C THR A 101 -24.96 32.91 0.85
N THR A 102 -24.00 33.11 1.75
CA THR A 102 -22.88 34.04 1.63
C THR A 102 -21.54 33.32 1.55
N THR A 103 -20.43 34.05 1.31
CA THR A 103 -19.07 33.51 1.13
C THR A 103 -18.37 33.14 2.46
N GLY A 104 -19.11 32.64 3.44
CA GLY A 104 -18.61 32.23 4.74
C GLY A 104 -18.46 30.72 4.89
N THR A 105 -17.87 30.30 6.01
CA THR A 105 -17.84 28.88 6.39
C THR A 105 -19.23 28.45 6.85
N THR A 106 -19.93 27.67 6.04
CA THR A 106 -21.13 26.95 6.49
C THR A 106 -20.72 25.67 7.21
N GLY A 107 -20.97 25.57 8.52
CA GLY A 107 -20.63 24.35 9.24
C GLY A 107 -21.06 24.31 10.69
N MET A 108 -20.98 23.11 11.26
CA MET A 108 -21.08 22.89 12.70
C MET A 108 -19.66 22.85 13.29
N TYR A 109 -19.38 23.71 14.26
CA TYR A 109 -18.11 23.71 14.97
C TYR A 109 -18.27 22.97 16.31
N PHE A 110 -17.53 21.87 16.49
CA PHE A 110 -17.50 21.11 17.74
C PHE A 110 -16.12 21.25 18.39
N SER A 111 -16.06 21.90 19.55
CA SER A 111 -14.82 22.04 20.34
C SER A 111 -15.06 21.68 21.79
N ASN A 112 -14.10 21.00 22.41
CA ASN A 112 -14.07 20.76 23.84
C ASN A 112 -12.74 21.29 24.38
N SER A 113 -12.77 22.43 25.07
CA SER A 113 -11.57 23.08 25.62
C SER A 113 -11.21 22.60 27.03
N ASN A 114 -11.86 21.55 27.54
CA ASN A 114 -11.62 21.06 28.88
C ASN A 114 -10.32 20.24 28.94
N SER A 115 -9.32 20.77 29.66
CA SER A 115 -7.95 20.24 29.71
C SER A 115 -7.69 19.30 30.89
N SER A 116 -8.67 19.04 31.75
CA SER A 116 -8.51 18.21 32.95
C SER A 116 -9.09 16.80 32.78
N SER A 117 -8.19 15.84 32.55
CA SER A 117 -8.29 14.38 32.76
C SER A 117 -9.56 13.64 32.29
N GLY A 118 -9.40 12.83 31.23
CA GLY A 118 -10.27 11.71 30.87
C GLY A 118 -11.35 12.01 29.83
N ASN A 119 -11.19 11.49 28.61
CA ASN A 119 -12.20 11.44 27.54
C ASN A 119 -12.91 12.76 27.17
N ALA A 120 -12.21 13.90 27.17
CA ALA A 120 -12.71 15.15 26.63
C ALA A 120 -12.77 15.12 25.10
N ASN A 121 -13.87 14.61 24.54
CA ASN A 121 -14.07 14.51 23.09
C ASN A 121 -15.16 15.50 22.64
N ALA A 122 -14.85 16.35 21.67
CA ALA A 122 -15.85 16.94 20.78
C ALA A 122 -16.05 15.98 19.60
N ARG A 123 -17.26 15.45 19.41
CA ARG A 123 -17.50 14.42 18.39
C ARG A 123 -18.87 14.57 17.75
N ILE A 124 -18.93 14.15 16.48
CA ILE A 124 -20.18 13.82 15.80
C ILE A 124 -20.39 12.31 15.98
N GLN A 125 -21.51 11.92 16.57
CA GLN A 125 -21.90 10.50 16.67
C GLN A 125 -23.08 10.24 15.74
N ILE A 126 -22.99 9.18 14.95
CA ILE A 126 -24.07 8.74 14.07
C ILE A 126 -24.39 7.30 14.47
N PHE A 127 -25.64 7.04 14.82
CA PHE A 127 -26.14 5.70 15.18
C PHE A 127 -27.17 5.26 14.14
N THR A 128 -27.16 3.98 13.76
CA THR A 128 -28.18 3.38 12.88
C THR A 128 -29.02 2.34 13.63
N GLY A 129 -29.95 2.82 14.48
CA GLY A 129 -30.89 2.00 15.26
C GLY A 129 -30.64 2.00 16.79
N ASP A 130 -31.45 1.25 17.52
CA ASP A 130 -31.67 1.25 18.98
C ASP A 130 -30.74 0.37 19.88
N GLY A 131 -29.51 0.01 19.44
CA GLY A 131 -28.67 -0.97 20.17
C GLY A 131 -27.15 -0.78 20.12
N SER A 132 -26.43 -1.51 20.98
CA SER A 132 -25.03 -1.30 21.40
C SER A 132 -23.90 -1.54 20.36
N SER A 133 -24.19 -1.66 19.06
CA SER A 133 -23.16 -1.82 18.03
C SER A 133 -23.65 -1.27 16.69
N LYS A 134 -23.65 0.06 16.54
CA LYS A 134 -24.25 0.74 15.39
C LYS A 134 -23.43 1.98 15.02
N TYR A 135 -22.42 1.80 14.17
CA TYR A 135 -21.62 2.91 13.64
C TYR A 135 -22.29 3.42 12.36
N GLY A 136 -22.86 4.63 12.42
CA GLY A 136 -23.46 5.29 11.28
C GLY A 136 -22.42 5.82 10.30
N VAL A 137 -22.85 6.03 9.05
CA VAL A 137 -22.00 6.54 7.97
C VAL A 137 -21.94 8.07 8.03
N LEU A 138 -20.74 8.63 8.22
CA LEU A 138 -20.50 10.04 7.91
C LEU A 138 -20.34 10.17 6.40
N THR A 139 -21.36 10.71 5.73
CA THR A 139 -21.29 11.03 4.30
C THR A 139 -20.83 12.47 4.14
N VAL A 140 -19.63 12.70 3.63
CA VAL A 140 -19.22 14.02 3.15
C VAL A 140 -19.57 14.09 1.66
N LYS A 141 -20.56 14.92 1.30
CA LYS A 141 -20.87 15.23 -0.11
C LYS A 141 -20.22 16.56 -0.45
N ASN A 142 -19.38 16.60 -1.48
CA ASN A 142 -18.92 17.85 -2.07
C ASN A 142 -19.66 18.05 -3.40
N SER A 143 -20.59 19.01 -3.46
CA SER A 143 -21.33 19.35 -4.68
C SER A 143 -20.72 20.53 -5.45
N SER A 144 -19.41 20.71 -5.36
CA SER A 144 -18.72 21.73 -6.14
C SER A 144 -18.37 21.11 -7.50
N TYR A 145 -19.16 21.42 -8.54
CA TYR A 145 -18.97 21.24 -10.00
C TYR A 145 -20.19 20.60 -10.68
N GLY A 146 -21.26 21.39 -10.87
CA GLY A 146 -22.14 21.41 -12.06
C GLY A 146 -22.68 20.13 -12.72
N ASN A 147 -22.49 18.93 -12.18
CA ASN A 147 -22.94 17.67 -12.73
C ASN A 147 -23.71 16.90 -11.65
N PRO A 148 -25.04 16.72 -11.78
CA PRO A 148 -25.88 16.10 -10.75
C PRO A 148 -25.73 14.57 -10.64
N LEU A 149 -24.59 13.99 -11.05
CA LEU A 149 -24.43 12.53 -11.22
C LEU A 149 -23.13 11.92 -10.68
N VAL A 150 -22.34 12.61 -9.84
CA VAL A 150 -21.16 11.97 -9.22
C VAL A 150 -21.31 11.94 -7.70
N ALA A 151 -21.76 10.78 -7.21
CA ALA A 151 -21.77 10.45 -5.79
C ALA A 151 -20.33 10.15 -5.32
N ASP A 152 -19.49 11.17 -5.23
CA ASP A 152 -18.21 11.11 -4.52
C ASP A 152 -18.48 11.19 -3.02
N ALA A 153 -19.02 10.10 -2.47
CA ALA A 153 -19.20 9.95 -1.04
C ALA A 153 -17.89 9.42 -0.43
N PHE A 154 -17.08 10.30 0.17
CA PHE A 154 -16.11 9.86 1.16
C PHE A 154 -16.89 9.33 2.37
N THR A 155 -17.10 8.01 2.37
CA THR A 155 -17.79 7.28 3.42
C THR A 155 -16.73 6.73 4.37
N ILE A 156 -16.58 7.38 5.53
CA ILE A 156 -15.91 6.74 6.68
C ILE A 156 -16.99 5.90 7.37
N GLY A 157 -16.92 4.59 7.19
CA GLY A 157 -17.76 3.63 7.92
C GLY A 157 -16.90 2.52 8.51
N SER A 158 -17.26 2.02 9.68
CA SER A 158 -16.75 0.72 10.13
C SER A 158 -17.52 -0.36 9.37
N VAL A 159 -16.85 -1.16 8.55
CA VAL A 159 -17.43 -2.45 8.11
C VAL A 159 -17.31 -3.43 9.28
N ALA A 160 -18.25 -4.37 9.37
CA ALA A 160 -18.49 -5.24 10.52
C ALA A 160 -17.35 -6.21 10.93
N HIS A 161 -16.10 -5.96 10.53
CA HIS A 161 -14.97 -6.84 10.82
C HIS A 161 -13.86 -6.02 11.52
N THR A 162 -13.74 -6.22 12.82
CA THR A 162 -12.49 -6.08 13.60
C THR A 162 -11.79 -4.70 13.51
N GLY A 163 -12.43 -3.65 14.03
CA GLY A 163 -11.73 -2.43 14.49
C GLY A 163 -11.07 -1.53 13.43
N GLY A 164 -11.34 -1.74 12.14
CA GLY A 164 -10.74 -0.97 11.05
C GLY A 164 -11.62 0.17 10.50
N VAL A 165 -10.99 1.19 9.94
CA VAL A 165 -11.64 2.19 9.07
C VAL A 165 -11.75 1.58 7.66
N ALA A 166 -12.95 1.48 7.10
CA ALA A 166 -13.14 1.06 5.72
C ALA A 166 -13.41 2.27 4.82
N PHE A 167 -12.67 2.33 3.71
CA PHE A 167 -12.90 3.28 2.63
C PHE A 167 -13.68 2.58 1.53
N LEU A 168 -14.98 2.85 1.42
CA LEU A 168 -15.83 2.29 0.37
C LEU A 168 -15.99 3.31 -0.75
N SER A 169 -15.68 2.90 -1.98
CA SER A 169 -16.05 3.65 -3.18
C SER A 169 -17.01 2.81 -4.00
N THR A 170 -18.26 3.26 -4.14
CA THR A 170 -19.31 2.56 -4.90
C THR A 170 -19.39 3.00 -6.36
N VAL A 171 -18.64 4.05 -6.74
CA VAL A 171 -18.82 4.74 -8.04
C VAL A 171 -17.50 4.93 -8.81
N GLY A 172 -16.37 4.48 -8.27
CA GLY A 172 -15.07 4.66 -8.91
C GLY A 172 -13.92 4.00 -8.14
N PRO A 173 -12.68 4.08 -8.63
CA PRO A 173 -11.54 3.57 -7.91
C PRO A 173 -11.24 4.43 -6.66
N PHE A 174 -10.71 3.82 -5.61
CA PHE A 174 -10.17 4.54 -4.45
C PHE A 174 -8.80 5.13 -4.82
N LYS A 175 -8.55 6.40 -4.52
CA LYS A 175 -7.34 7.13 -4.98
C LYS A 175 -6.65 7.86 -3.84
N PHE A 176 -5.33 7.87 -3.88
CA PHE A 176 -4.48 8.84 -3.16
C PHE A 176 -3.96 9.85 -4.18
N LEU A 177 -4.20 11.13 -3.92
CA LEU A 177 -3.77 12.25 -4.78
C LEU A 177 -2.64 13.03 -4.10
N ASN A 178 -1.80 13.71 -4.89
CA ASN A 178 -0.89 14.74 -4.35
C ASN A 178 -1.62 16.10 -4.19
N SER A 179 -0.92 17.10 -3.67
CA SER A 179 -1.43 18.47 -3.48
C SER A 179 -1.85 19.16 -4.78
N GLU A 180 -1.39 18.66 -5.92
CA GLU A 180 -1.72 19.15 -7.27
C GLU A 180 -2.80 18.29 -7.95
N THR A 181 -3.50 17.43 -7.19
CA THR A 181 -4.56 16.51 -7.65
C THR A 181 -4.12 15.38 -8.59
N SER A 182 -2.81 15.18 -8.78
CA SER A 182 -2.28 14.06 -9.55
C SER A 182 -2.43 12.75 -8.78
N GLU A 183 -2.81 11.67 -9.48
CA GLU A 183 -3.02 10.36 -8.89
C GLU A 183 -1.70 9.65 -8.58
N LEU A 184 -1.45 9.39 -7.30
CA LEU A 184 -0.27 8.66 -6.83
C LEU A 184 -0.55 7.16 -6.75
N VAL A 185 -1.68 6.80 -6.13
CA VAL A 185 -2.11 5.41 -5.94
C VAL A 185 -3.59 5.30 -6.26
N ARG A 186 -3.97 4.21 -6.92
CA ARG A 186 -5.34 3.90 -7.30
C ARG A 186 -5.64 2.44 -6.94
N ILE A 187 -6.81 2.16 -6.38
CA ILE A 187 -7.35 0.80 -6.21
C ILE A 187 -8.66 0.73 -7.00
N THR A 188 -8.72 -0.10 -8.04
CA THR A 188 -9.94 -0.26 -8.84
C THR A 188 -11.03 -1.01 -8.08
N ASN A 189 -12.28 -0.87 -8.53
CA ASN A 189 -13.39 -1.69 -8.06
C ASN A 189 -13.22 -3.19 -8.34
N THR A 190 -12.35 -3.57 -9.28
CA THR A 190 -11.94 -4.96 -9.55
C THR A 190 -10.77 -5.45 -8.66
N GLY A 191 -10.28 -4.59 -7.76
CA GLY A 191 -9.22 -4.90 -6.79
C GLY A 191 -7.80 -4.86 -7.38
N ASN A 192 -7.56 -4.12 -8.46
CA ASN A 192 -6.22 -3.87 -8.98
C ASN A 192 -5.64 -2.59 -8.33
N VAL A 193 -4.40 -2.65 -7.89
CA VAL A 193 -3.67 -1.51 -7.32
C VAL A 193 -2.73 -0.93 -8.37
N GLY A 194 -2.91 0.32 -8.73
CA GLY A 194 -2.01 1.12 -9.57
C GLY A 194 -1.21 2.11 -8.73
N ILE A 195 0.09 2.20 -8.92
CA ILE A 195 0.94 3.27 -8.39
C ILE A 195 1.54 4.00 -9.60
N GLY A 196 1.30 5.31 -9.73
CA GLY A 196 1.74 6.11 -10.89
C GLY A 196 1.11 5.70 -12.23
N THR A 197 -0.01 4.97 -12.21
CA THR A 197 -0.82 4.65 -13.40
C THR A 197 -2.30 4.84 -13.12
N THR A 198 -3.04 5.33 -14.11
CA THR A 198 -4.50 5.45 -14.04
C THR A 198 -5.21 4.18 -14.53
N GLY A 199 -4.53 3.26 -15.21
CA GLY A 199 -5.13 2.05 -15.76
C GLY A 199 -4.37 0.78 -15.39
N PRO A 200 -4.42 0.31 -14.14
CA PRO A 200 -3.73 -0.91 -13.75
C PRO A 200 -4.35 -2.15 -14.40
N THR A 201 -3.57 -2.85 -15.24
CA THR A 201 -4.00 -4.09 -15.93
C THR A 201 -3.66 -5.37 -15.16
N ALA A 202 -2.96 -5.25 -14.02
CA ALA A 202 -2.60 -6.35 -13.13
C ALA A 202 -2.99 -6.03 -11.67
N LYS A 203 -2.99 -7.04 -10.80
CA LYS A 203 -3.36 -6.89 -9.38
C LYS A 203 -2.52 -5.84 -8.65
N LEU A 204 -1.25 -5.71 -9.01
CA LEU A 204 -0.39 -4.60 -8.63
C LEU A 204 0.38 -4.15 -9.88
N GLN A 205 0.19 -2.91 -10.31
CA GLN A 205 0.96 -2.27 -11.37
C GLN A 205 1.60 -0.99 -10.84
N ILE A 206 2.90 -0.83 -11.06
CA ILE A 206 3.67 0.36 -10.68
C ILE A 206 4.27 0.94 -11.97
N ASN A 207 3.82 2.12 -12.39
CA ASN A 207 4.45 2.92 -13.42
C ASN A 207 5.17 4.10 -12.77
N GLY A 208 6.38 4.42 -13.24
CA GLY A 208 6.97 5.73 -12.99
C GLY A 208 6.61 6.69 -14.12
N VAL A 209 6.68 7.97 -13.81
CA VAL A 209 6.81 9.02 -14.82
C VAL A 209 8.19 8.88 -15.48
N THR A 210 8.26 9.17 -16.78
CA THR A 210 9.48 9.08 -17.60
C THR A 210 10.67 9.72 -16.90
N GLY A 211 11.70 8.93 -16.55
CA GLY A 211 12.92 9.38 -15.87
C GLY A 211 13.18 8.73 -14.49
N ASP A 212 12.14 8.20 -13.84
CA ASP A 212 12.27 7.60 -12.51
C ASP A 212 12.35 6.06 -12.55
N ALA A 213 13.08 5.47 -11.61
CA ALA A 213 13.23 4.03 -11.46
C ALA A 213 11.87 3.36 -11.19
N THR A 214 11.27 2.76 -12.22
CA THR A 214 10.01 2.01 -12.11
C THR A 214 10.23 0.67 -11.40
N GLY A 215 9.65 0.49 -10.21
CA GLY A 215 9.67 -0.79 -9.48
C GLY A 215 9.36 -0.69 -7.97
N ILE A 216 9.31 -1.84 -7.31
CA ILE A 216 9.22 -1.93 -5.84
C ILE A 216 10.62 -1.70 -5.25
N HIS A 217 10.82 -0.59 -4.55
CA HIS A 217 12.09 -0.24 -3.90
C HIS A 217 12.09 -0.74 -2.45
N PHE A 218 12.98 -1.67 -2.10
CA PHE A 218 13.18 -2.14 -0.72
C PHE A 218 14.42 -1.44 -0.13
N LEU A 219 14.19 -0.49 0.78
CA LEU A 219 15.26 0.19 1.50
C LEU A 219 15.71 -0.67 2.70
N ALA A 220 16.98 -1.07 2.73
CA ALA A 220 17.62 -1.55 3.96
C ALA A 220 18.40 -0.37 4.58
N THR A 221 18.06 0.02 5.81
CA THR A 221 18.88 0.96 6.60
C THR A 221 20.13 0.22 7.06
N GLY A 222 21.13 0.13 6.18
CA GLY A 222 22.37 -0.64 6.38
C GLY A 222 22.62 -1.59 5.21
N TRP A 223 23.56 -1.19 4.35
CA TRP A 223 24.21 -1.93 3.25
C TRP A 223 23.47 -3.12 2.63
N THR A 224 23.15 -2.94 1.34
CA THR A 224 22.62 -3.90 0.34
C THR A 224 21.14 -4.26 0.42
N ALA A 225 20.40 -3.86 -0.61
CA ALA A 225 19.33 -4.67 -1.18
C ALA A 225 19.17 -4.33 -2.67
N LYS A 226 19.00 -5.34 -3.53
CA LYS A 226 18.12 -5.16 -4.69
C LYS A 226 16.94 -6.09 -4.53
N THR A 227 15.77 -5.55 -4.78
CA THR A 227 14.73 -6.31 -5.48
C THR A 227 14.25 -5.43 -6.62
N ARG A 228 14.10 -5.99 -7.82
CA ARG A 228 13.30 -5.34 -8.85
C ARG A 228 12.42 -6.38 -9.53
N ILE A 229 11.11 -6.23 -9.34
CA ILE A 229 10.04 -6.90 -10.08
C ILE A 229 9.46 -5.83 -11.02
N GLY A 230 9.76 -5.91 -12.33
CA GLY A 230 9.44 -4.87 -13.33
C GLY A 230 8.57 -5.38 -14.49
N PRO A 231 7.94 -4.47 -15.28
CA PRO A 231 7.05 -4.80 -16.39
C PRO A 231 7.79 -5.14 -17.68
N VAL A 232 7.07 -5.85 -18.55
CA VAL A 232 7.45 -6.34 -19.87
C VAL A 232 7.20 -5.27 -20.94
N GLY A 233 8.25 -4.64 -21.49
CA GLY A 233 8.22 -4.12 -22.87
C GLY A 233 8.34 -5.30 -23.86
N THR A 234 8.19 -5.05 -25.17
CA THR A 234 7.97 -6.07 -26.24
C THR A 234 8.95 -7.26 -26.35
N ASP A 235 9.97 -7.36 -25.48
CA ASP A 235 10.94 -8.46 -25.41
C ASP A 235 11.04 -9.15 -24.02
N GLY A 236 9.92 -9.24 -23.28
CA GLY A 236 9.71 -10.07 -22.06
C GLY A 236 10.50 -9.70 -20.79
N GLY A 237 9.90 -10.03 -19.64
CA GLY A 237 10.34 -9.57 -18.33
C GLY A 237 11.63 -10.23 -17.89
N GLN A 238 12.60 -9.42 -17.48
CA GLN A 238 13.86 -9.89 -16.92
C GLN A 238 13.79 -9.86 -15.39
N LEU A 239 14.24 -10.95 -14.73
CA LEU A 239 14.58 -10.91 -13.30
C LEU A 239 16.08 -10.65 -13.18
N VAL A 240 16.43 -9.47 -12.66
CA VAL A 240 17.82 -9.07 -12.43
C VAL A 240 18.10 -9.11 -10.93
N LEU A 241 18.99 -10.01 -10.53
CA LEU A 241 19.58 -10.05 -9.20
C LEU A 241 20.97 -9.42 -9.30
N SER A 242 21.15 -8.26 -8.70
CA SER A 242 22.40 -7.49 -8.76
C SER A 242 22.62 -6.74 -7.45
N THR A 243 23.84 -6.30 -7.16
CA THR A 243 24.21 -5.57 -5.94
C THR A 243 25.02 -4.33 -6.35
N ASN A 244 24.45 -3.28 -6.95
CA ASN A 244 24.33 -1.91 -6.39
C ASN A 244 23.79 -0.94 -7.48
N VAL A 245 23.33 0.26 -7.11
CA VAL A 245 23.02 1.40 -8.00
C VAL A 245 23.50 2.70 -7.32
N ASN A 246 24.07 3.65 -8.08
CA ASN A 246 24.35 5.00 -7.59
C ASN A 246 23.03 5.78 -7.39
N SER A 247 22.91 6.59 -6.33
CA SER A 247 21.63 7.26 -6.00
C SER A 247 21.37 8.54 -6.78
N GLU A 248 22.29 8.97 -7.65
CA GLU A 248 22.27 10.34 -8.21
C GLU A 248 21.97 10.41 -9.71
N THR A 249 22.17 9.33 -10.49
CA THR A 249 22.09 9.44 -11.96
C THR A 249 21.05 8.55 -12.63
N SER A 250 20.44 7.61 -11.91
CA SER A 250 19.59 6.54 -12.48
C SER A 250 20.28 5.72 -13.61
N ALA A 251 21.55 6.00 -13.92
CA ALA A 251 22.37 5.18 -14.78
C ALA A 251 22.72 3.90 -14.03
N ILE A 252 22.90 2.80 -14.77
CA ILE A 252 23.48 1.57 -14.24
C ILE A 252 24.96 1.84 -14.01
N ASP A 253 25.29 2.66 -13.01
CA ASP A 253 26.67 3.00 -12.67
C ASP A 253 27.21 1.94 -11.72
N ASP A 254 27.45 0.78 -12.30
CA ASP A 254 28.78 0.21 -12.50
C ASP A 254 29.99 0.54 -11.61
N ALA A 255 29.94 1.61 -10.81
CA ALA A 255 31.17 2.21 -10.36
C ALA A 255 31.67 1.69 -8.98
N ILE A 256 30.81 1.35 -8.04
CA ILE A 256 31.27 1.27 -6.64
C ILE A 256 31.24 -0.18 -6.13
N LEU A 257 32.40 -0.85 -6.28
CA LEU A 257 32.78 -2.19 -5.82
C LEU A 257 32.21 -3.36 -6.66
N GLY A 258 33.06 -4.38 -6.89
CA GLY A 258 32.94 -5.40 -7.95
C GLY A 258 31.52 -5.91 -8.20
N THR A 259 31.06 -5.77 -9.45
CA THR A 259 29.66 -5.98 -9.81
C THR A 259 29.45 -7.44 -10.22
N SER A 260 28.62 -8.18 -9.47
CA SER A 260 28.08 -9.47 -9.93
C SER A 260 26.63 -9.29 -10.38
N LYS A 261 26.28 -9.88 -11.52
CA LYS A 261 24.93 -9.82 -12.10
C LYS A 261 24.51 -11.20 -12.56
N VAL A 262 23.32 -11.62 -12.14
CA VAL A 262 22.59 -12.73 -12.76
C VAL A 262 21.42 -12.14 -13.53
N LEU A 263 21.37 -12.44 -14.83
CA LEU A 263 20.28 -12.07 -15.71
C LEU A 263 19.49 -13.32 -16.09
N LEU A 264 18.21 -13.33 -15.73
CA LEU A 264 17.24 -14.31 -16.23
C LEU A 264 16.41 -13.60 -17.31
N GLY A 265 16.84 -13.69 -18.56
CA GLY A 265 16.15 -13.11 -19.71
C GLY A 265 15.46 -14.18 -20.56
N ASN A 266 14.56 -13.78 -21.45
CA ASN A 266 13.81 -14.74 -22.29
C ASN A 266 14.69 -15.54 -23.26
N LYS A 267 15.84 -14.99 -23.67
CA LYS A 267 16.70 -15.57 -24.71
C LYS A 267 17.91 -16.30 -24.13
N PHE A 268 18.24 -16.02 -22.87
CA PHE A 268 19.39 -16.60 -22.19
C PHE A 268 19.36 -16.34 -20.68
N ILE A 269 20.07 -17.18 -19.95
CA ILE A 269 20.53 -16.92 -18.59
C ILE A 269 21.98 -16.48 -18.67
N SER A 270 22.37 -15.40 -18.00
CA SER A 270 23.78 -15.00 -17.94
C SER A 270 24.27 -14.63 -16.56
N PHE A 271 25.57 -14.83 -16.39
CA PHE A 271 26.35 -14.45 -15.23
C PHE A 271 27.44 -13.50 -15.69
N SER A 272 27.49 -12.33 -15.07
CA SER A 272 28.46 -11.29 -15.40
C SER A 272 29.21 -10.87 -14.14
N THR A 273 30.51 -10.61 -14.29
CA THR A 273 31.35 -10.02 -13.24
C THR A 273 32.13 -8.84 -13.79
N GLY A 274 32.35 -7.83 -12.96
CA GLY A 274 33.13 -6.64 -13.27
C GLY A 274 33.99 -6.22 -12.08
N ASP A 275 35.10 -5.53 -12.38
CA ASP A 275 35.94 -4.92 -11.36
C ASP A 275 35.21 -3.74 -10.71
N THR A 276 35.80 -3.21 -9.64
CA THR A 276 35.37 -1.91 -9.10
C THR A 276 35.43 -0.87 -10.21
N ASN A 277 34.42 -0.03 -10.33
CA ASN A 277 34.40 1.04 -11.32
C ASN A 277 34.19 0.59 -12.79
N THR A 278 33.71 -0.63 -13.05
CA THR A 278 33.63 -1.20 -14.43
C THR A 278 32.50 -2.20 -14.69
N ALA A 279 31.97 -2.13 -15.93
CA ALA A 279 30.81 -2.89 -16.45
C ALA A 279 30.97 -4.37 -16.17
N PRO A 280 30.01 -5.03 -15.49
CA PRO A 280 30.08 -6.46 -15.39
C PRO A 280 29.94 -7.01 -16.81
N SER A 281 31.04 -7.57 -17.30
CA SER A 281 31.07 -8.25 -18.58
C SER A 281 30.53 -9.66 -18.39
N GLU A 282 29.75 -10.11 -19.35
CA GLU A 282 29.22 -11.48 -19.34
C GLU A 282 30.37 -12.50 -19.36
N LYS A 283 30.34 -13.41 -18.40
CA LYS A 283 31.35 -14.47 -18.24
C LYS A 283 30.78 -15.83 -18.59
N VAL A 284 29.51 -16.09 -18.24
CA VAL A 284 28.84 -17.35 -18.53
C VAL A 284 27.44 -17.07 -19.08
N ARG A 285 27.06 -17.80 -20.14
CA ARG A 285 25.73 -17.78 -20.76
C ARG A 285 25.16 -19.18 -20.87
N ILE A 286 23.85 -19.32 -20.71
CA ILE A 286 23.06 -20.43 -21.27
C ILE A 286 22.07 -19.83 -22.27
N ASN A 287 22.21 -20.13 -23.56
CA ASN A 287 21.33 -19.58 -24.59
C ASN A 287 20.01 -20.39 -24.72
N LEU A 288 19.09 -19.93 -25.56
CA LEU A 288 17.81 -20.61 -25.81
C LEU A 288 17.94 -22.02 -26.40
N ALA A 289 19.05 -22.32 -27.08
CA ALA A 289 19.35 -23.66 -27.59
C ALA A 289 19.91 -24.60 -26.51
N GLY A 290 20.15 -24.11 -25.29
CA GLY A 290 20.75 -24.86 -24.19
C GLY A 290 22.27 -24.87 -24.18
N ASN A 291 22.92 -24.13 -25.09
CA ASN A 291 24.38 -24.06 -25.17
C ASN A 291 24.96 -23.19 -24.05
N VAL A 292 26.02 -23.67 -23.41
CA VAL A 292 26.78 -22.97 -22.39
C VAL A 292 27.98 -22.27 -23.02
N GLY A 293 28.00 -20.94 -22.96
CA GLY A 293 29.16 -20.14 -23.32
C GLY A 293 29.95 -19.73 -22.10
N ILE A 294 31.27 -19.93 -22.11
CA ILE A 294 32.20 -19.35 -21.13
C ILE A 294 33.13 -18.41 -21.88
N GLY A 295 33.03 -17.11 -21.60
CA GLY A 295 33.76 -16.06 -22.32
C GLY A 295 33.23 -15.74 -23.72
N THR A 296 32.10 -16.33 -24.14
CA THR A 296 31.39 -16.02 -25.38
C THR A 296 29.91 -15.73 -25.15
N VAL A 297 29.34 -14.81 -25.91
CA VAL A 297 27.91 -14.45 -25.88
C VAL A 297 27.09 -15.18 -26.94
N ALA A 298 27.75 -15.89 -27.85
CA ALA A 298 27.12 -16.62 -28.95
C ALA A 298 27.68 -18.05 -29.04
N PRO A 299 27.47 -18.88 -27.99
CA PRO A 299 27.98 -20.24 -28.00
C PRO A 299 27.34 -21.04 -29.14
N SER A 300 28.18 -21.52 -30.05
CA SER A 300 27.75 -22.31 -31.22
C SER A 300 27.64 -23.81 -30.92
N GLU A 301 28.33 -24.26 -29.88
CA GLU A 301 28.34 -25.64 -29.36
C GLU A 301 27.74 -25.71 -27.96
N LEU A 302 27.39 -26.93 -27.50
CA LEU A 302 26.84 -27.15 -26.16
C LEU A 302 27.72 -26.59 -25.03
N LEU A 303 29.05 -26.64 -25.21
CA LEU A 303 30.02 -25.96 -24.36
C LEU A 303 31.05 -25.25 -25.24
N ASP A 304 31.01 -23.93 -25.27
CA ASP A 304 31.90 -23.08 -26.06
C ASP A 304 32.74 -22.21 -25.10
N ILE A 305 34.04 -22.50 -25.01
CA ILE A 305 34.99 -21.83 -24.09
C ILE A 305 35.90 -20.94 -24.92
N GLN A 306 35.84 -19.63 -24.69
CA GLN A 306 36.63 -18.64 -25.40
C GLN A 306 37.31 -17.68 -24.44
N LYS A 307 38.43 -17.10 -24.87
CA LYS A 307 39.13 -16.02 -24.18
C LYS A 307 39.57 -14.97 -25.19
N GLY A 308 39.38 -13.70 -24.89
CA GLY A 308 39.77 -12.61 -25.79
C GLY A 308 41.28 -12.63 -26.03
N ASN A 309 41.69 -12.57 -27.31
CA ASN A 309 43.08 -12.58 -27.75
C ASN A 309 43.92 -13.81 -27.32
N ASP A 310 43.27 -14.91 -26.94
CA ASP A 310 43.91 -16.13 -26.45
C ASP A 310 43.03 -17.37 -26.73
N GLY A 311 43.53 -18.57 -26.48
CA GLY A 311 42.76 -19.80 -26.54
C GLY A 311 41.86 -20.01 -25.31
N GLY A 312 40.67 -20.55 -25.52
CA GLY A 312 39.89 -21.12 -24.42
C GLY A 312 40.58 -22.36 -23.86
N VAL A 313 40.65 -22.50 -22.53
CA VAL A 313 41.31 -23.62 -21.87
C VAL A 313 40.29 -24.36 -21.00
N LEU A 314 40.13 -25.66 -21.25
CA LEU A 314 39.47 -26.58 -20.33
C LEU A 314 40.54 -27.22 -19.43
N SER A 315 40.55 -26.86 -18.15
CA SER A 315 41.46 -27.45 -17.16
C SER A 315 40.73 -28.50 -16.34
N LEU A 316 41.30 -29.71 -16.29
CA LEU A 316 40.86 -30.79 -15.40
C LEU A 316 41.94 -30.95 -14.32
N SER A 317 41.55 -30.85 -13.05
CA SER A 317 42.50 -30.94 -11.94
C SER A 317 42.04 -31.93 -10.88
N ARG A 318 43.02 -32.62 -10.30
CA ARG A 318 42.86 -33.43 -9.10
C ARG A 318 43.46 -32.68 -7.91
N LEU A 319 42.72 -32.61 -6.81
CA LEU A 319 43.16 -32.01 -5.56
C LEU A 319 43.17 -33.07 -4.46
N ASP A 320 44.37 -33.55 -4.11
CA ASP A 320 44.56 -34.47 -2.99
C ASP A 320 44.91 -33.68 -1.72
N SER A 321 44.12 -33.87 -0.66
CA SER A 321 44.19 -33.01 0.52
C SER A 321 45.41 -33.26 1.40
N ASN A 322 46.15 -34.38 1.28
CA ASN A 322 47.33 -34.70 2.09
C ASN A 322 48.25 -35.81 1.53
N ASN A 323 48.13 -36.21 0.26
CA ASN A 323 48.97 -37.26 -0.32
C ASN A 323 49.62 -36.76 -1.62
N LEU A 324 50.88 -37.16 -1.86
CA LEU A 324 51.49 -36.98 -3.17
C LEU A 324 50.74 -37.86 -4.17
N VAL A 325 50.48 -37.34 -5.37
CA VAL A 325 49.90 -38.14 -6.45
C VAL A 325 50.88 -39.27 -6.76
N ALA A 326 50.42 -40.51 -6.64
CA ALA A 326 51.21 -41.71 -6.84
C ALA A 326 51.15 -42.17 -8.30
N SER A 327 52.10 -43.04 -8.68
CA SER A 327 52.09 -43.65 -10.01
C SER A 327 50.76 -44.38 -10.27
N GLY A 328 50.13 -44.09 -11.40
CA GLY A 328 48.85 -44.69 -11.79
C GLY A 328 47.62 -43.81 -11.51
N ASP A 329 47.71 -42.83 -10.63
CA ASP A 329 46.56 -41.99 -10.26
C ASP A 329 46.02 -41.20 -11.47
N LEU A 330 44.69 -41.14 -11.60
CA LEU A 330 44.00 -40.36 -12.64
C LEU A 330 44.00 -38.88 -12.25
N LEU A 331 44.53 -38.04 -13.13
CA LEU A 331 44.56 -36.58 -13.00
C LEU A 331 43.32 -35.92 -13.62
N GLY A 332 42.86 -36.46 -14.75
CA GLY A 332 41.68 -36.00 -15.48
C GLY A 332 41.38 -36.91 -16.67
N SER A 333 40.14 -36.90 -17.16
CA SER A 333 39.70 -37.73 -18.28
C SER A 333 38.72 -37.01 -19.19
N LEU A 334 38.85 -37.22 -20.50
CA LEU A 334 37.81 -36.94 -21.48
C LEU A 334 37.12 -38.26 -21.85
N VAL A 335 35.84 -38.40 -21.51
CA VAL A 335 35.11 -39.67 -21.66
C VAL A 335 33.98 -39.53 -22.67
N PHE A 336 33.93 -40.44 -23.64
CA PHE A 336 32.89 -40.52 -24.66
C PHE A 336 31.93 -41.65 -24.30
N LYS A 337 30.66 -41.31 -24.07
CA LYS A 337 29.62 -42.25 -23.65
C LYS A 337 28.42 -42.21 -24.60
N SER A 338 27.74 -43.35 -24.71
CA SER A 338 26.43 -43.45 -25.36
C SER A 338 25.60 -44.55 -24.70
N ASN A 339 24.33 -44.65 -25.05
CA ASN A 339 23.52 -45.81 -24.72
C ASN A 339 23.90 -47.01 -25.61
N THR A 340 23.67 -48.22 -25.09
CA THR A 340 23.86 -49.50 -25.80
C THR A 340 22.52 -50.21 -26.04
N GLY A 341 21.41 -49.47 -26.01
CA GLY A 341 20.04 -50.01 -25.95
C GLY A 341 19.48 -50.12 -24.53
N GLU A 342 20.31 -49.89 -23.50
CA GLU A 342 19.91 -49.81 -22.09
C GLU A 342 19.74 -48.35 -21.62
N ALA A 343 19.04 -48.15 -20.51
CA ALA A 343 18.79 -46.81 -19.94
C ALA A 343 20.06 -46.13 -19.37
N THR A 344 21.12 -46.91 -19.08
CA THR A 344 22.39 -46.40 -18.57
C THR A 344 23.39 -46.15 -19.70
N GLN A 345 24.19 -45.08 -19.58
CA GLN A 345 25.23 -44.76 -20.56
C GLN A 345 26.49 -45.61 -20.30
N SER A 346 27.00 -46.24 -21.36
CA SER A 346 28.27 -46.99 -21.36
C SER A 346 29.40 -46.14 -21.97
N ILE A 347 30.65 -46.39 -21.55
CA ILE A 347 31.82 -45.73 -22.15
C ILE A 347 32.16 -46.43 -23.46
N PHE A 348 32.44 -45.67 -24.51
CA PHE A 348 32.89 -46.19 -25.80
C PHE A 348 34.37 -45.88 -26.07
N ALA A 349 34.84 -44.72 -25.58
CA ALA A 349 36.22 -44.30 -25.65
C ALA A 349 36.56 -43.33 -24.51
N LYS A 350 37.84 -43.18 -24.20
CA LYS A 350 38.32 -42.14 -23.29
C LYS A 350 39.78 -41.76 -23.57
N ILE A 351 40.15 -40.58 -23.09
CA ILE A 351 41.52 -40.10 -23.00
C ILE A 351 41.80 -39.79 -21.54
N ASP A 352 42.78 -40.47 -20.95
CA ASP A 352 43.15 -40.27 -19.55
C ASP A 352 44.52 -39.61 -19.45
N GLY A 353 44.61 -38.59 -18.58
CA GLY A 353 45.85 -38.10 -18.04
C GLY A 353 46.11 -38.73 -16.68
N ASN A 354 47.24 -39.45 -16.54
CA ASN A 354 47.62 -40.11 -15.30
C ASN A 354 49.01 -39.68 -14.85
N ALA A 355 49.26 -39.78 -13.54
CA ALA A 355 50.63 -39.78 -13.04
C ALA A 355 51.37 -41.05 -13.49
N ASP A 356 52.60 -40.86 -13.96
CA ASP A 356 53.47 -41.89 -14.54
C ASP A 356 54.73 -42.11 -13.68
N GLY A 357 54.54 -41.95 -12.36
CA GLY A 357 55.54 -41.98 -11.32
C GLY A 357 55.02 -41.26 -10.08
N ASN A 358 55.69 -41.39 -8.94
CA ASN A 358 55.36 -40.61 -7.75
C ASN A 358 55.70 -39.13 -8.01
N THR A 359 54.72 -38.26 -7.82
CA THR A 359 54.92 -36.81 -8.01
C THR A 359 55.62 -36.16 -6.81
N GLY A 360 56.38 -35.10 -7.08
CA GLY A 360 57.05 -34.25 -6.11
C GLY A 360 57.09 -32.78 -6.55
N LEU A 361 57.71 -31.90 -5.75
CA LEU A 361 57.71 -30.44 -6.01
C LEU A 361 58.29 -30.06 -7.37
N ASN A 362 59.29 -30.79 -7.83
CA ASN A 362 60.03 -30.53 -9.07
C ASN A 362 59.94 -31.68 -10.08
N ASP A 363 59.17 -32.73 -9.78
CA ASP A 363 59.07 -33.92 -10.61
C ASP A 363 57.61 -34.37 -10.72
N ARG A 364 57.07 -34.36 -11.93
CA ARG A 364 55.64 -34.63 -12.19
C ARG A 364 55.51 -35.52 -13.42
N PRO A 365 56.08 -36.74 -13.40
CA PRO A 365 56.00 -37.64 -14.54
C PRO A 365 54.52 -37.94 -14.80
N SER A 366 54.09 -37.79 -16.05
CA SER A 366 52.69 -37.97 -16.45
C SER A 366 52.63 -38.65 -17.81
N ARG A 367 51.50 -39.30 -18.06
CA ARG A 367 51.21 -39.94 -19.34
C ARG A 367 49.82 -39.57 -19.83
N LEU A 368 49.65 -39.57 -21.15
CA LEU A 368 48.36 -39.57 -21.81
C LEU A 368 48.10 -40.94 -22.43
N SER A 369 46.92 -41.50 -22.17
CA SER A 369 46.53 -42.80 -22.71
C SER A 369 45.17 -42.73 -23.40
N PHE A 370 45.07 -43.36 -24.57
CA PHE A 370 43.90 -43.36 -25.44
C PHE A 370 43.28 -44.76 -25.47
N TRP A 371 41.98 -44.84 -25.18
CA TRP A 371 41.28 -46.09 -24.99
C TRP A 371 40.04 -46.16 -25.87
N THR A 372 39.81 -47.31 -26.50
CA THR A 372 38.61 -47.62 -27.28
C THR A 372 38.12 -49.03 -26.96
N ILE A 373 36.84 -49.30 -27.18
CA ILE A 373 36.29 -50.66 -27.10
C ILE A 373 36.44 -51.34 -28.49
N PRO A 374 37.15 -52.49 -28.59
CA PRO A 374 37.15 -53.27 -29.82
C PRO A 374 35.75 -53.76 -30.19
N ASP A 375 35.49 -53.92 -31.48
CA ASP A 375 34.27 -54.58 -31.95
C ASP A 375 34.11 -55.98 -31.33
N GLY A 376 32.88 -56.33 -30.94
CA GLY A 376 32.56 -57.57 -30.23
C GLY A 376 32.97 -57.61 -28.74
N SER A 377 33.49 -56.51 -28.17
CA SER A 377 33.85 -56.41 -26.75
C SER A 377 32.99 -55.40 -26.00
N ALA A 378 32.95 -55.53 -24.66
CA ALA A 378 32.42 -54.52 -23.75
C ALA A 378 33.52 -53.89 -22.87
N THR A 379 34.79 -54.23 -23.10
CA THR A 379 35.93 -53.77 -22.29
C THR A 379 36.79 -52.77 -23.05
N LEU A 380 37.24 -51.73 -22.34
CA LEU A 380 38.19 -50.76 -22.88
C LEU A 380 39.56 -51.40 -23.07
N ALA A 381 40.16 -51.17 -24.24
CA ALA A 381 41.52 -51.54 -24.54
C ALA A 381 42.36 -50.27 -24.82
N GLU A 382 43.58 -50.23 -24.29
CA GLU A 382 44.52 -49.15 -24.58
C GLU A 382 45.02 -49.27 -26.02
N ARG A 383 45.03 -48.15 -26.74
CA ARG A 383 45.46 -48.11 -28.15
C ARG A 383 46.71 -47.29 -28.38
N MET A 384 46.91 -46.25 -27.57
CA MET A 384 48.05 -45.36 -27.66
C MET A 384 48.39 -44.83 -26.28
N ARG A 385 49.69 -44.76 -25.98
CA ARG A 385 50.25 -44.12 -24.82
C ARG A 385 51.33 -43.15 -25.27
N ILE A 386 51.37 -41.98 -24.64
CA ILE A 386 52.53 -41.11 -24.60
C ILE A 386 52.96 -41.10 -23.15
N ASP A 387 54.12 -41.68 -22.84
CA ASP A 387 54.64 -41.79 -21.47
C ASP A 387 55.52 -40.59 -21.09
N ASN A 388 56.07 -40.60 -19.89
CA ASN A 388 56.88 -39.50 -19.38
C ASN A 388 58.19 -39.22 -20.15
N ASN A 389 58.61 -40.11 -21.06
CA ASN A 389 59.80 -39.94 -21.91
C ASN A 389 59.50 -39.38 -23.30
N GLY A 390 58.23 -39.14 -23.64
CA GLY A 390 57.76 -38.70 -24.97
C GLY A 390 57.48 -39.88 -25.90
#